data_AF-A0A519N8X4-F1
#
_entry.id   AF-A0A519N8X4-F1
#
_cell.length_a   1.000
_cell.length_b   1.000
_cell.length_c   1.000
_cell.angle_alpha   90.00
_cell.angle_beta   90.00
_cell.angle_gamma   90.00
#
_symmetry.space_group_name_H-M   'P 1'
#
loop_
_entity.id
_entity.type
_entity.pdbx_description
1 polymer ?
#
loop_
_entity_poly.entity_id
_entity_poly.type
_entity_poly.pdbx_seq_one_letter_code
_entity_poly.pdbx_strand_id
1 'polypeptide(L)'
;MKAWLFLGALLLVFPMVYSQSGAFSDDVDYVACLCVNDALPKEKQKDCDSGTFDRKDLSEFSQTLALFDEFQKLKKENPKRGKDAIDFLSGTIFSIKAKYAKIYDFAEKRRKDGRLDVIREKIEAHFYESPPEAKEQVHPKDSSVESQKEIQEPKKTTNMELPDTQPDFFGAHFFELILSFLLLVIFVLLYFLNSKVTKVHGKQKKQSDQKALVVQPSSSGDNPRADNSKFDRLEQEISALKNQLRDLKPSVSVAQPVKQEERPVEVDFKLPPKPAETVFFMATPSGEKSFDVSAKSDQFRATQSLYKFTLTGEEKASFVFQSDDTGIRDSVNSPHIYIDPVCEPQNALNQNAKRITTVLAGSAEKRNDKWIVITKAQIKYE
;
A
#
# COMPACT_ATOMS: atom_id res chain seq x y z
N MET A 1 -24.93 -32.18 35.11
CA MET A 1 -25.83 -31.46 34.18
C MET A 1 -25.80 -29.93 34.41
N LYS A 2 -24.62 -29.29 34.41
CA LYS A 2 -24.51 -27.81 34.52
C LYS A 2 -23.44 -27.19 33.60
N ALA A 3 -22.84 -27.98 32.71
CA ALA A 3 -21.79 -27.53 31.79
C ALA A 3 -22.30 -27.17 30.38
N TRP A 4 -23.59 -27.37 30.10
CA TRP A 4 -24.17 -27.15 28.77
C TRP A 4 -24.88 -25.79 28.60
N LEU A 5 -24.97 -24.98 29.66
CA LEU A 5 -25.61 -23.65 29.59
C LEU A 5 -24.63 -22.50 29.31
N PHE A 6 -23.31 -22.73 29.42
CA PHE A 6 -22.31 -21.69 29.13
C PHE A 6 -21.83 -21.66 27.67
N LEU A 7 -22.11 -22.71 26.88
CA LEU A 7 -21.76 -22.72 25.45
C LEU A 7 -22.77 -21.94 24.57
N GLY A 8 -23.96 -21.65 25.08
CA GLY A 8 -25.01 -20.93 24.34
C GLY A 8 -24.85 -19.41 24.32
N ALA A 9 -24.10 -18.83 25.25
CA ALA A 9 -23.96 -17.38 25.39
C ALA A 9 -22.70 -16.80 24.71
N LEU A 10 -21.73 -17.64 24.32
CA LEU A 10 -20.48 -17.19 23.71
C LEU A 10 -20.55 -17.04 22.17
N LEU A 11 -21.70 -17.34 21.55
CA LEU A 11 -21.92 -17.21 20.11
C LEU A 11 -22.62 -15.90 19.69
N LEU A 12 -22.94 -15.00 20.64
CA LEU A 12 -23.60 -13.72 20.36
C LEU A 12 -22.68 -12.49 20.37
N VAL A 13 -21.36 -12.67 20.42
CA VAL A 13 -20.38 -11.58 20.32
C VAL A 13 -19.33 -11.90 19.26
N PHE A 14 -19.78 -12.23 18.04
CA PHE A 14 -18.97 -11.96 16.86
C PHE A 14 -19.30 -10.52 16.45
N PRO A 15 -18.41 -9.54 16.65
CA PRO A 15 -18.59 -8.24 16.02
C PRO A 15 -18.65 -8.49 14.51
N MET A 16 -19.67 -7.91 13.87
CA MET A 16 -19.83 -7.85 12.42
C MET A 16 -18.52 -7.43 11.74
N VAL A 17 -17.71 -8.39 11.29
CA VAL A 17 -16.73 -8.19 10.21
C VAL A 17 -17.44 -8.35 8.85
N TYR A 18 -18.64 -7.76 8.76
CA TYR A 18 -19.50 -7.75 7.59
C TYR A 18 -19.84 -6.28 7.30
N SER A 19 -18.91 -5.56 6.66
CA SER A 19 -19.28 -4.30 6.00
C SER A 19 -18.22 -3.76 5.03
N GLN A 20 -16.95 -4.16 5.13
CA GLN A 20 -15.90 -3.56 4.30
C GLN A 20 -15.81 -4.12 2.87
N SER A 21 -16.34 -5.32 2.58
CA SER A 21 -16.27 -5.92 1.25
C SER A 21 -17.25 -5.31 0.24
N GLY A 22 -18.33 -4.67 0.70
CA GLY A 22 -19.35 -4.10 -0.18
C GLY A 22 -18.82 -2.94 -1.00
N ALA A 23 -18.17 -1.99 -0.34
CA ALA A 23 -17.76 -0.76 -1.01
C ALA A 23 -16.72 -0.95 -2.11
N PHE A 24 -15.69 -1.79 -1.91
CA PHE A 24 -14.73 -2.07 -2.98
C PHE A 24 -15.40 -2.74 -4.20
N SER A 25 -16.41 -3.57 -3.95
CA SER A 25 -17.20 -4.19 -5.01
C SER A 25 -17.94 -3.15 -5.84
N ASP A 26 -18.52 -2.15 -5.18
CA ASP A 26 -19.27 -1.07 -5.81
C ASP A 26 -18.33 -0.15 -6.61
N ASP A 27 -17.16 0.16 -6.03
CA ASP A 27 -16.08 0.91 -6.68
C ASP A 27 -15.60 0.21 -7.98
N VAL A 28 -15.45 -1.11 -7.95
CA VAL A 28 -15.08 -1.91 -9.12
C VAL A 28 -16.19 -1.90 -10.17
N ASP A 29 -17.45 -1.98 -9.75
CA ASP A 29 -18.59 -1.96 -10.69
C ASP A 29 -18.70 -0.59 -11.38
N TYR A 30 -18.45 0.51 -10.67
CA TYR A 30 -18.40 1.86 -11.25
C TYR A 30 -17.29 1.98 -12.31
N VAL A 31 -16.06 1.57 -11.97
CA VAL A 31 -14.92 1.60 -12.89
C VAL A 31 -15.18 0.70 -14.10
N ALA A 32 -15.75 -0.49 -13.88
CA ALA A 32 -16.14 -1.40 -14.94
C ALA A 32 -17.18 -0.75 -15.86
N CYS A 33 -18.19 -0.07 -15.30
CA CYS A 33 -19.20 0.64 -16.07
C CYS A 33 -18.59 1.73 -16.95
N LEU A 34 -17.71 2.57 -16.43
CA LEU A 34 -17.03 3.61 -17.23
C LEU A 34 -16.24 3.02 -18.40
N CYS A 35 -15.46 1.98 -18.13
CA CYS A 35 -14.63 1.34 -19.17
C CYS A 35 -15.49 0.63 -20.22
N VAL A 36 -16.57 -0.03 -19.80
CA VAL A 36 -17.52 -0.70 -20.70
C VAL A 36 -18.28 0.31 -21.55
N ASN A 37 -18.75 1.41 -20.97
CA ASN A 37 -19.43 2.48 -21.70
C ASN A 37 -18.57 3.08 -22.81
N ASP A 38 -17.29 3.36 -22.54
CA ASP A 38 -16.36 3.87 -23.56
C ASP A 38 -16.08 2.85 -24.67
N ALA A 39 -16.27 1.56 -24.41
CA ALA A 39 -16.16 0.50 -25.41
C ALA A 39 -17.46 0.22 -26.18
N LEU A 40 -18.61 0.74 -25.72
CA LEU A 40 -19.92 0.52 -26.33
C LEU A 40 -20.32 1.64 -27.30
N PRO A 41 -21.17 1.34 -28.30
CA PRO A 41 -21.89 2.36 -29.06
C PRO A 41 -22.72 3.26 -28.15
N LYS A 42 -22.90 4.52 -28.51
CA LYS A 42 -23.59 5.53 -27.69
C LYS A 42 -25.00 5.11 -27.30
N GLU A 43 -25.69 4.37 -28.17
CA GLU A 43 -27.07 3.91 -27.99
C GLU A 43 -27.19 2.80 -26.92
N LYS A 44 -26.06 2.21 -26.50
CA LYS A 44 -25.99 1.12 -25.53
C LYS A 44 -25.32 1.53 -24.22
N GLN A 45 -24.89 2.80 -24.10
CA GLN A 45 -24.28 3.30 -22.88
C GLN A 45 -25.33 3.42 -21.77
N LYS A 46 -24.91 3.13 -20.54
CA LYS A 46 -25.74 3.24 -19.33
C LYS A 46 -25.19 4.33 -18.42
N ASP A 47 -26.02 4.82 -17.51
CA ASP A 47 -25.57 5.68 -16.42
C ASP A 47 -24.87 4.84 -15.34
N CYS A 48 -23.64 5.21 -14.98
CA CYS A 48 -22.82 4.47 -14.02
C CYS A 48 -23.14 4.78 -12.56
N ASP A 49 -23.86 5.87 -12.29
CA ASP A 49 -24.25 6.22 -10.92
C ASP A 49 -25.50 5.44 -10.46
N SER A 50 -26.27 4.91 -11.42
CA SER A 50 -27.57 4.28 -11.17
C SER A 50 -27.68 2.85 -11.68
N GLY A 51 -26.72 2.37 -12.48
CA GLY A 51 -26.83 1.11 -13.22
C GLY A 51 -25.59 0.24 -13.16
N THR A 52 -25.82 -1.07 -13.04
CA THR A 52 -24.80 -2.10 -13.30
C THR A 52 -25.00 -2.71 -14.69
N PHE A 53 -23.92 -3.22 -15.26
CA PHE A 53 -23.99 -4.04 -16.47
C PHE A 53 -24.26 -5.49 -16.10
N ASP A 54 -25.24 -6.10 -16.74
CA ASP A 54 -25.39 -7.54 -16.73
C ASP A 54 -24.61 -8.15 -17.90
N ARG A 55 -24.11 -9.37 -17.69
CA ARG A 55 -23.43 -10.16 -18.74
C ARG A 55 -24.28 -10.26 -20.03
N LYS A 56 -25.61 -10.27 -19.90
CA LYS A 56 -26.56 -10.39 -21.02
C LYS A 56 -26.52 -9.15 -21.92
N ASP A 57 -26.36 -7.97 -21.35
CA ASP A 57 -26.31 -6.70 -22.08
C ASP A 57 -25.12 -6.62 -23.04
N LEU A 58 -24.06 -7.37 -22.73
CA LEU A 58 -22.78 -7.36 -23.43
C LEU A 58 -22.59 -8.57 -24.35
N SER A 59 -23.58 -9.46 -24.45
CA SER A 59 -23.47 -10.72 -25.19
C SER A 59 -23.16 -10.53 -26.70
N GLU A 60 -23.60 -9.41 -27.27
CA GLU A 60 -23.32 -9.03 -28.66
C GLU A 60 -21.90 -8.47 -28.87
N PHE A 61 -21.20 -8.08 -27.81
CA PHE A 61 -19.91 -7.37 -27.86
C PHE A 61 -18.80 -8.19 -27.21
N SER A 62 -18.28 -9.20 -27.92
CA SER A 62 -17.34 -10.19 -27.35
C SER A 62 -16.09 -9.60 -26.67
N GLN A 63 -15.50 -8.53 -27.20
CA GLN A 63 -14.35 -7.85 -26.58
C GLN A 63 -14.74 -7.11 -25.30
N THR A 64 -15.88 -6.41 -25.31
CA THR A 64 -16.41 -5.69 -24.15
C THR A 64 -16.84 -6.66 -23.05
N LEU A 65 -17.43 -7.79 -23.42
CA LEU A 65 -17.75 -8.87 -22.50
C LEU A 65 -16.50 -9.44 -21.82
N ALA A 66 -15.41 -9.64 -22.58
CA ALA A 66 -14.14 -10.11 -22.01
C ALA A 66 -13.51 -9.08 -21.04
N LEU A 67 -13.64 -7.78 -21.34
CA LEU A 67 -13.23 -6.70 -20.45
C LEU A 67 -14.04 -6.72 -19.14
N PHE A 68 -15.37 -6.79 -19.26
CA PHE A 68 -16.28 -6.89 -18.11
C PHE A 68 -15.99 -8.12 -17.24
N ASP A 69 -15.80 -9.30 -17.85
CA ASP A 69 -15.47 -10.52 -17.13
C ASP A 69 -14.14 -10.41 -16.36
N GLU A 70 -13.18 -9.60 -16.82
CA GLU A 70 -11.93 -9.35 -16.10
C GLU A 70 -12.13 -8.44 -14.87
N PHE A 71 -12.97 -7.41 -14.95
CA PHE A 71 -13.37 -6.64 -13.77
C PHE A 71 -14.15 -7.49 -12.75
N GLN A 72 -15.00 -8.40 -13.21
CA GLN A 72 -15.71 -9.33 -12.33
C GLN A 72 -14.77 -10.33 -11.64
N LYS A 73 -13.61 -10.64 -12.23
CA LYS A 73 -12.54 -11.38 -11.54
C LYS A 73 -11.87 -10.53 -10.48
N LEU A 74 -11.56 -9.27 -10.79
CA LEU A 74 -10.95 -8.32 -9.86
C LEU A 74 -11.78 -8.16 -8.57
N LYS A 75 -13.11 -8.06 -8.71
CA LYS A 75 -14.05 -7.99 -7.58
C LYS A 75 -13.88 -9.14 -6.58
N LYS A 76 -13.42 -10.31 -7.02
CA LYS A 76 -13.18 -11.48 -6.15
C LYS A 76 -11.82 -11.45 -5.43
N GLU A 77 -10.88 -10.62 -5.90
CA GLU A 77 -9.51 -10.58 -5.36
C GLU A 77 -9.39 -9.76 -4.07
N ASN A 78 -10.43 -9.00 -3.68
CA ASN A 78 -10.53 -8.24 -2.42
C ASN A 78 -9.21 -7.56 -1.97
N PRO A 79 -8.67 -6.59 -2.73
CA PRO A 79 -7.62 -5.73 -2.22
C PRO A 79 -8.12 -4.95 -1.00
N LYS A 80 -7.20 -4.64 -0.08
CA LYS A 80 -7.52 -3.90 1.15
C LYS A 80 -8.04 -2.50 0.77
N ARG A 81 -9.19 -2.09 1.32
CA ARG A 81 -9.76 -0.76 1.13
C ARG A 81 -8.88 0.30 1.80
N GLY A 82 -8.64 1.41 1.10
CA GLY A 82 -7.85 2.55 1.57
C GLY A 82 -7.47 3.46 0.40
N LYS A 83 -6.60 4.45 0.64
CA LYS A 83 -6.00 5.28 -0.42
C LYS A 83 -5.40 4.44 -1.56
N ASP A 84 -4.86 3.28 -1.19
CA ASP A 84 -4.30 2.30 -2.11
C ASP A 84 -5.34 1.75 -3.12
N ALA A 85 -6.62 1.70 -2.77
CA ALA A 85 -7.67 1.21 -3.67
C ALA A 85 -7.98 2.21 -4.79
N ILE A 86 -7.96 3.52 -4.49
CA ILE A 86 -8.15 4.59 -5.48
C ILE A 86 -6.98 4.57 -6.45
N ASP A 87 -5.74 4.65 -5.95
CA ASP A 87 -4.52 4.61 -6.76
C ASP A 87 -4.44 3.31 -7.59
N PHE A 88 -5.00 2.22 -7.06
CA PHE A 88 -5.06 0.95 -7.76
C PHE A 88 -6.07 0.98 -8.92
N LEU A 89 -7.31 1.42 -8.67
CA LEU A 89 -8.40 1.43 -9.63
C LEU A 89 -8.28 2.54 -10.69
N SER A 90 -7.71 3.69 -10.35
CA SER A 90 -7.47 4.79 -11.31
C SER A 90 -6.15 4.62 -12.09
N GLY A 91 -5.12 4.05 -11.47
CA GLY A 91 -3.77 4.01 -12.05
C GLY A 91 -3.26 2.61 -12.35
N THR A 92 -3.05 1.85 -11.28
CA THR A 92 -2.22 0.64 -11.30
C THR A 92 -2.81 -0.46 -12.18
N ILE A 93 -4.12 -0.67 -12.12
CA ILE A 93 -4.80 -1.76 -12.85
C ILE A 93 -4.61 -1.68 -14.36
N PHE A 94 -4.52 -0.46 -14.91
CA PHE A 94 -4.31 -0.20 -16.33
C PHE A 94 -2.86 -0.42 -16.82
N SER A 95 -1.94 -0.76 -15.91
CA SER A 95 -0.52 -0.91 -16.20
C SER A 95 -0.02 -2.35 -16.05
N ILE A 96 -0.77 -3.24 -15.39
CA ILE A 96 -0.33 -4.62 -15.09
C ILE A 96 -0.83 -5.60 -16.15
N LYS A 97 -0.13 -5.69 -17.28
CA LYS A 97 -0.45 -6.63 -18.38
C LYS A 97 -0.50 -8.10 -17.94
N ALA A 98 0.40 -8.51 -17.04
CA ALA A 98 0.54 -9.90 -16.62
C ALA A 98 -0.69 -10.45 -15.87
N LYS A 99 -1.44 -9.56 -15.20
CA LYS A 99 -2.57 -9.94 -14.34
C LYS A 99 -3.92 -9.52 -14.93
N TYR A 100 -3.96 -8.35 -15.56
CA TYR A 100 -5.18 -7.74 -16.09
C TYR A 100 -5.03 -7.44 -17.58
N ALA A 101 -4.92 -8.51 -18.38
CA ALA A 101 -4.56 -8.40 -19.79
C ALA A 101 -5.62 -7.64 -20.61
N LYS A 102 -6.92 -7.85 -20.33
CA LYS A 102 -8.01 -7.18 -21.07
C LYS A 102 -8.13 -5.70 -20.71
N ILE A 103 -7.97 -5.35 -19.43
CA ILE A 103 -7.96 -3.99 -18.92
C ILE A 103 -6.72 -3.25 -19.45
N TYR A 104 -5.57 -3.93 -19.50
CA TYR A 104 -4.35 -3.38 -20.11
C TYR A 104 -4.53 -3.10 -21.61
N ASP A 105 -5.06 -4.07 -22.37
CA ASP A 105 -5.31 -3.91 -23.82
C ASP A 105 -6.31 -2.78 -24.09
N PHE A 106 -7.34 -2.64 -23.24
CA PHE A 106 -8.27 -1.51 -23.27
C PHE A 106 -7.52 -0.19 -23.05
N ALA A 107 -6.72 -0.10 -21.98
CA ALA A 107 -5.97 1.10 -21.64
C ALA A 107 -4.98 1.50 -22.73
N GLU A 108 -4.26 0.55 -23.33
CA GLU A 108 -3.30 0.82 -24.40
C GLU A 108 -3.96 1.47 -25.62
N LYS A 109 -5.17 1.02 -25.99
CA LYS A 109 -5.93 1.61 -27.10
C LYS A 109 -6.33 3.06 -26.81
N ARG A 110 -6.76 3.38 -25.58
CA ARG A 110 -7.23 4.72 -25.17
C ARG A 110 -6.10 5.67 -24.77
N ARG A 111 -4.91 5.13 -24.50
CA ARG A 111 -3.71 5.96 -24.26
C ARG A 111 -3.28 6.69 -25.53
N LYS A 112 -3.50 6.08 -26.70
CA LYS A 112 -3.13 6.66 -28.01
C LYS A 112 -3.97 7.88 -28.39
N ASP A 113 -5.20 7.97 -27.89
CA ASP A 113 -6.14 9.04 -28.20
C ASP A 113 -6.46 9.96 -27.00
N GLY A 114 -5.73 9.81 -25.88
CA GLY A 114 -5.90 10.62 -24.67
C GLY A 114 -7.17 10.34 -23.86
N ARG A 115 -8.05 9.43 -24.31
CA ARG A 115 -9.30 9.13 -23.58
C ARG A 115 -9.08 8.43 -22.26
N LEU A 116 -7.94 7.74 -22.10
CA LEU A 116 -7.63 7.05 -20.84
C LEU A 116 -7.54 8.05 -19.68
N ASP A 117 -6.93 9.22 -19.90
CA ASP A 117 -6.76 10.21 -18.84
C ASP A 117 -8.10 10.82 -18.41
N VAL A 118 -9.04 11.01 -19.35
CA VAL A 118 -10.42 11.41 -19.06
C VAL A 118 -11.16 10.36 -18.23
N ILE A 119 -10.94 9.07 -18.52
CA ILE A 119 -11.53 7.98 -17.72
C ILE A 119 -10.95 7.99 -16.30
N ARG A 120 -9.64 8.18 -16.15
CA ARG A 120 -8.97 8.25 -14.85
C ARG A 120 -9.47 9.41 -14.00
N GLU A 121 -9.60 10.59 -14.60
CA GLU A 121 -10.12 11.78 -13.93
C GLU A 121 -11.55 11.54 -13.41
N LYS A 122 -12.42 10.90 -14.21
CA LYS A 122 -13.77 10.52 -13.76
C LYS A 122 -13.77 9.53 -12.61
N ILE A 123 -12.88 8.53 -12.67
CA ILE A 123 -12.73 7.55 -11.58
C ILE A 123 -12.30 8.27 -10.30
N GLU A 124 -11.27 9.12 -10.36
CA GLU A 124 -10.78 9.87 -9.20
C GLU A 124 -11.85 10.81 -8.64
N ALA A 125 -12.57 11.53 -9.50
CA ALA A 125 -13.67 12.41 -9.10
C ALA A 125 -14.74 11.64 -8.29
N HIS A 126 -15.19 10.47 -8.77
CA HIS A 126 -16.18 9.64 -8.05
C HIS A 126 -15.73 9.28 -6.62
N PHE A 127 -14.45 8.98 -6.44
CA PHE A 127 -13.88 8.66 -5.13
C PHE A 127 -13.73 9.86 -4.20
N TYR A 128 -13.52 11.07 -4.74
CA TYR A 128 -13.38 12.29 -3.94
C TYR A 128 -14.72 12.97 -3.63
N GLU A 129 -15.70 12.84 -4.53
CA GLU A 129 -17.03 13.44 -4.38
C GLU A 129 -17.94 12.66 -3.45
N SER A 130 -17.70 11.37 -3.24
CA SER A 130 -18.38 10.58 -2.22
C SER A 130 -17.79 10.95 -0.85
N PRO A 131 -18.42 11.84 -0.05
CA PRO A 131 -17.92 12.10 1.30
C PRO A 131 -18.00 10.77 2.05
N PRO A 132 -17.10 10.47 2.99
CA PRO A 132 -17.31 9.35 3.90
C PRO A 132 -18.63 9.64 4.63
N GLU A 133 -19.72 8.99 4.20
CA GLU A 133 -21.01 9.05 4.87
C GLU A 133 -20.78 8.52 6.28
N ALA A 134 -20.53 9.42 7.22
CA ALA A 134 -20.83 9.20 8.61
C ALA A 134 -22.35 9.01 8.65
N LYS A 135 -22.79 7.76 8.56
CA LYS A 135 -24.18 7.37 8.79
C LYS A 135 -24.48 7.58 10.27
N GLU A 136 -24.68 8.83 10.65
CA GLU A 136 -25.33 9.21 11.89
C GLU A 136 -26.80 8.84 11.73
N GLN A 137 -27.19 7.73 12.34
CA GLN A 137 -28.59 7.31 12.45
C GLN A 137 -29.32 8.34 13.31
N VAL A 138 -29.89 9.37 12.68
CA VAL A 138 -30.85 10.26 13.33
C VAL A 138 -32.15 9.48 13.49
N HIS A 139 -32.38 8.98 14.70
CA HIS A 139 -33.70 8.56 15.15
C HIS A 139 -34.67 9.73 15.07
N PRO A 140 -35.87 9.58 14.46
CA PRO A 140 -36.91 10.59 14.56
C PRO A 140 -37.53 10.48 15.96
N LYS A 141 -37.29 11.49 16.80
CA LYS A 141 -38.14 11.73 17.97
C LYS A 141 -39.22 12.73 17.58
N ASP A 142 -40.45 12.23 17.56
CA ASP A 142 -41.65 13.02 17.79
C ASP A 142 -41.44 13.94 19.00
N SER A 143 -41.78 15.22 18.85
CA SER A 143 -42.63 15.91 19.83
C SER A 143 -43.06 17.28 19.34
N SER A 144 -44.38 17.40 19.33
CA SER A 144 -45.20 18.60 19.19
C SER A 144 -44.84 19.72 20.17
N VAL A 145 -44.74 20.92 19.61
CA VAL A 145 -45.40 22.18 20.02
C VAL A 145 -46.14 22.17 21.36
N GLU A 146 -45.71 23.01 22.31
CA GLU A 146 -46.60 23.83 23.14
C GLU A 146 -45.83 25.08 23.60
N SER A 147 -46.51 26.22 23.46
CA SER A 147 -46.08 27.58 23.71
C SER A 147 -46.14 27.91 25.21
N GLN A 148 -45.23 28.76 25.73
CA GLN A 148 -45.59 29.97 26.47
C GLN A 148 -44.39 30.82 26.86
N LYS A 149 -44.73 32.07 27.17
CA LYS A 149 -44.00 33.32 27.06
C LYS A 149 -44.03 33.98 28.44
N GLU A 150 -42.90 34.32 29.05
CA GLU A 150 -42.87 35.39 30.06
C GLU A 150 -41.47 35.97 30.28
N ILE A 151 -41.42 37.29 30.36
CA ILE A 151 -40.26 38.16 30.56
C ILE A 151 -40.12 38.44 32.06
N GLN A 152 -38.96 38.22 32.69
CA GLN A 152 -38.52 38.99 33.86
C GLN A 152 -36.99 39.16 33.95
N GLU A 153 -36.62 40.31 34.51
CA GLU A 153 -35.34 41.02 34.65
C GLU A 153 -34.19 40.34 35.42
N PRO A 154 -32.95 40.89 35.36
CA PRO A 154 -31.74 40.25 35.86
C PRO A 154 -31.52 40.48 37.36
N LYS A 155 -31.46 39.38 38.13
CA LYS A 155 -31.04 39.40 39.55
C LYS A 155 -29.69 38.72 39.73
N LYS A 156 -28.70 39.57 40.02
CA LYS A 156 -27.34 39.24 40.44
C LYS A 156 -27.37 38.46 41.76
N THR A 157 -26.95 37.20 41.74
CA THR A 157 -26.68 36.42 42.96
C THR A 157 -25.43 35.58 42.76
N THR A 158 -24.38 35.97 43.47
CA THR A 158 -23.13 35.23 43.65
C THR A 158 -23.43 34.00 44.50
N ASN A 159 -23.21 32.79 43.96
CA ASN A 159 -23.06 31.57 44.74
C ASN A 159 -21.86 30.79 44.21
N MET A 160 -21.02 30.40 45.16
CA MET A 160 -19.78 29.69 44.99
C MET A 160 -20.12 28.21 44.81
N GLU A 161 -20.14 27.74 43.55
CA GLU A 161 -20.32 26.32 43.22
C GLU A 161 -18.99 25.56 43.42
N LEU A 162 -19.10 24.49 44.18
CA LEU A 162 -18.09 23.47 44.43
C LEU A 162 -17.75 22.77 43.10
N PRO A 163 -16.47 22.52 42.77
CA PRO A 163 -16.12 21.90 41.50
C PRO A 163 -16.68 20.49 41.41
N ASP A 164 -17.61 20.32 40.47
CA ASP A 164 -18.21 19.06 40.08
C ASP A 164 -17.09 18.12 39.59
N THR A 165 -16.93 17.00 40.28
CA THR A 165 -15.89 16.02 39.98
C THR A 165 -16.34 15.25 38.75
N GLN A 166 -15.88 15.66 37.57
CA GLN A 166 -16.16 14.95 36.34
C GLN A 166 -15.73 13.49 36.48
N PRO A 167 -16.57 12.51 36.12
CA PRO A 167 -16.19 11.11 36.15
C PRO A 167 -15.04 10.89 35.17
N ASP A 168 -13.92 10.36 35.66
CA ASP A 168 -12.74 10.00 34.90
C ASP A 168 -13.13 9.16 33.66
N PHE A 169 -13.17 9.84 32.51
CA PHE A 169 -13.50 9.25 31.20
C PHE A 169 -12.58 8.09 30.80
N PHE A 170 -11.43 7.95 31.46
CA PHE A 170 -10.43 6.93 31.18
C PHE A 170 -10.72 5.56 31.80
N GLY A 171 -11.58 5.47 32.81
CA GLY A 171 -11.84 4.20 33.51
C GLY A 171 -12.65 3.18 32.69
N ALA A 172 -13.63 3.65 31.92
CA ALA A 172 -14.57 2.77 31.22
C ALA A 172 -13.98 2.15 29.94
N HIS A 173 -13.23 2.92 29.15
CA HIS A 173 -12.70 2.47 27.87
C HIS A 173 -11.41 1.63 28.00
N PHE A 174 -10.74 1.67 29.15
CA PHE A 174 -9.53 0.89 29.37
C PHE A 174 -9.81 -0.63 29.40
N PHE A 175 -10.94 -1.05 29.98
CA PHE A 175 -11.34 -2.45 30.00
C PHE A 175 -11.71 -2.98 28.61
N GLU A 176 -12.31 -2.16 27.74
CA GLU A 176 -12.63 -2.54 26.36
C GLU A 176 -11.37 -2.76 25.52
N LEU A 177 -10.35 -1.90 25.69
CA LEU A 177 -9.05 -2.06 25.02
C LEU A 177 -8.32 -3.33 25.45
N ILE A 178 -8.32 -3.65 26.75
CA ILE A 178 -7.71 -4.89 27.26
C ILE A 178 -8.43 -6.12 26.70
N LEU A 179 -9.76 -6.11 26.66
CA LEU A 179 -10.55 -7.24 26.15
C LEU A 179 -10.31 -7.46 24.65
N SER A 180 -10.23 -6.38 23.87
CA SER A 180 -9.88 -6.42 22.44
C SER A 180 -8.49 -7.02 22.21
N PHE A 181 -7.50 -6.60 22.99
CA PHE A 181 -6.14 -7.13 22.89
C PHE A 181 -6.07 -8.62 23.25
N LEU A 182 -6.81 -9.05 24.28
CA LEU A 182 -6.86 -10.46 24.70
C LEU A 182 -7.48 -11.35 23.62
N LEU A 183 -8.54 -10.89 22.94
CA LEU A 183 -9.16 -11.62 21.82
C LEU A 183 -8.20 -11.75 20.64
N LEU A 184 -7.42 -10.72 20.33
CA LEU A 184 -6.42 -10.76 19.26
C LEU A 184 -5.31 -11.78 19.55
N VAL A 185 -4.83 -11.84 20.80
CA VAL A 185 -3.84 -12.85 21.24
C VAL A 185 -4.40 -14.27 21.12
N ILE A 186 -5.66 -14.49 21.51
CA ILE A 186 -6.33 -15.80 21.35
C ILE A 186 -6.45 -16.16 19.87
N PHE A 187 -6.81 -15.21 18.99
CA PHE A 187 -6.93 -15.46 17.56
C PHE A 187 -5.60 -15.87 16.92
N VAL A 188 -4.50 -15.21 17.30
CA VAL A 188 -3.14 -15.56 16.86
C VAL A 188 -2.74 -16.95 17.36
N LEU A 189 -3.03 -17.28 18.64
CA LEU A 189 -2.79 -18.60 19.19
C LEU A 189 -3.57 -19.70 18.45
N LEU A 190 -4.86 -19.47 18.18
CA LEU A 190 -5.69 -20.41 17.42
C LEU A 190 -5.20 -20.57 15.97
N TYR A 191 -4.76 -19.49 15.33
CA TYR A 191 -4.16 -19.54 13.99
C TYR A 191 -2.89 -20.40 13.98
N PHE A 192 -2.00 -20.23 14.96
CA PHE A 192 -0.80 -21.05 15.10
C PHE A 192 -1.11 -22.52 15.38
N LEU A 193 -2.09 -22.81 16.25
CA LEU A 193 -2.52 -24.18 16.53
C LEU A 193 -3.11 -24.84 15.28
N ASN A 194 -3.94 -24.13 14.51
CA ASN A 194 -4.56 -24.66 13.29
C ASN A 194 -3.50 -24.89 12.17
N SER A 195 -2.48 -24.03 12.09
CA SER A 195 -1.35 -24.20 11.17
C SER A 195 -0.53 -25.48 11.44
N LYS A 196 -0.51 -25.96 12.69
CA LYS A 196 0.17 -27.22 13.05
C LYS A 196 -0.66 -28.44 12.68
N VAL A 197 -1.99 -28.37 12.77
CA VAL A 197 -2.89 -29.49 12.43
C VAL A 197 -2.85 -29.84 10.94
N THR A 198 -2.79 -28.83 10.06
CA THR A 198 -2.70 -29.04 8.60
C THR A 198 -1.39 -29.71 8.17
N LYS A 199 -0.28 -29.44 8.87
CA LYS A 199 1.01 -30.09 8.60
C LYS A 199 1.04 -31.58 8.97
N VAL A 200 0.16 -32.03 9.86
CA VAL A 200 0.07 -33.45 10.24
C VAL A 200 -0.72 -34.25 9.20
N HIS A 201 -1.81 -33.68 8.65
CA HIS A 201 -2.61 -34.35 7.61
C HIS A 201 -1.86 -34.52 6.27
N GLY A 202 -0.95 -33.59 5.93
CA GLY A 202 -0.12 -33.71 4.72
C GLY A 202 0.88 -34.88 4.74
N LYS A 203 1.26 -35.38 5.92
CA LYS A 203 2.22 -36.48 6.05
C LYS A 203 1.55 -37.86 6.07
N GLN A 204 0.31 -37.99 6.53
CA GLN A 204 -0.42 -39.27 6.49
C GLN A 204 -0.93 -39.64 5.09
N LYS A 205 -1.29 -38.65 4.24
CA LYS A 205 -1.77 -38.94 2.88
C LYS A 205 -0.68 -39.53 1.98
N LYS A 206 0.59 -39.12 2.15
CA LYS A 206 1.73 -39.70 1.41
C LYS A 206 2.08 -41.14 1.79
N GLN A 207 1.62 -41.64 2.94
CA GLN A 207 1.86 -43.02 3.35
C GLN A 207 0.71 -43.98 2.97
N SER A 208 -0.49 -43.47 2.73
CA SER A 208 -1.63 -44.30 2.30
C SER A 208 -1.61 -44.58 0.80
N ASP A 209 -1.14 -43.64 -0.03
CA ASP A 209 -1.06 -43.83 -1.48
C ASP A 209 0.09 -44.77 -1.90
N GLN A 210 1.03 -45.08 -0.99
CA GLN A 210 2.14 -46.00 -1.25
C GLN A 210 1.84 -47.46 -0.85
N LYS A 211 0.68 -47.74 -0.23
CA LYS A 211 0.25 -49.10 0.15
C LYS A 211 -0.96 -49.63 -0.62
N ALA A 212 -1.54 -48.85 -1.53
CA ALA A 212 -2.71 -49.24 -2.32
C ALA A 212 -2.38 -49.67 -3.77
N LEU A 213 -1.14 -50.07 -4.07
CA LEU A 213 -0.75 -50.58 -5.40
C LEU A 213 -0.06 -51.95 -5.30
N VAL A 214 -0.75 -52.96 -4.76
CA VAL A 214 -0.37 -54.36 -4.89
C VAL A 214 -1.64 -55.17 -5.15
N VAL A 215 -1.60 -55.99 -6.23
CA VAL A 215 -2.57 -57.04 -6.65
C VAL A 215 -3.77 -56.50 -7.47
N GLN A 216 -4.00 -56.80 -8.77
CA GLN A 216 -3.95 -58.08 -9.50
C GLN A 216 -3.78 -57.86 -11.05
N PRO A 217 -3.51 -58.92 -11.84
CA PRO A 217 -2.86 -58.86 -13.15
C PRO A 217 -3.83 -58.95 -14.33
N SER A 218 -3.45 -58.33 -15.44
CA SER A 218 -3.82 -58.81 -16.77
C SER A 218 -2.79 -58.39 -17.80
N SER A 219 -2.63 -59.30 -18.75
CA SER A 219 -1.64 -59.38 -19.82
C SER A 219 -1.62 -58.17 -20.76
N SER A 220 -0.41 -57.68 -21.05
CA SER A 220 0.19 -57.67 -22.40
C SER A 220 1.51 -56.92 -22.33
N GLY A 221 2.54 -57.50 -22.94
CA GLY A 221 3.89 -56.93 -22.93
C GLY A 221 3.96 -55.59 -23.67
N ASP A 222 4.75 -54.67 -23.13
CA ASP A 222 5.79 -53.98 -23.88
C ASP A 222 6.75 -53.24 -22.93
N ASN A 223 8.04 -53.33 -23.28
CA ASN A 223 9.21 -52.94 -22.50
C ASN A 223 9.29 -51.44 -22.16
N PRO A 224 9.41 -51.03 -20.88
CA PRO A 224 9.86 -49.69 -20.51
C PRO A 224 11.37 -49.72 -20.22
N ARG A 225 12.19 -49.78 -21.28
CA ARG A 225 13.67 -49.65 -21.16
C ARG A 225 14.23 -48.44 -21.92
N ALA A 226 13.39 -47.60 -22.51
CA ALA A 226 13.86 -46.52 -23.38
C ALA A 226 14.11 -45.18 -22.66
N ASP A 227 13.50 -44.90 -21.50
CA ASP A 227 13.46 -43.53 -20.97
C ASP A 227 14.60 -43.15 -20.01
N ASN A 228 15.38 -44.13 -19.51
CA ASN A 228 16.59 -43.84 -18.71
C ASN A 228 17.77 -43.35 -19.57
N SER A 229 17.76 -43.64 -20.88
CA SER A 229 18.86 -43.29 -21.79
C SER A 229 19.02 -41.78 -22.04
N LYS A 230 17.94 -41.00 -21.86
CA LYS A 230 18.00 -39.54 -22.01
C LYS A 230 18.67 -38.87 -20.82
N PHE A 231 18.44 -39.41 -19.62
CA PHE A 231 19.02 -38.89 -18.39
C PHE A 231 20.54 -39.12 -18.36
N ASP A 232 20.97 -40.32 -18.74
CA ASP A 232 22.41 -40.66 -18.84
C ASP A 232 23.14 -39.80 -19.90
N ARG A 233 22.45 -39.46 -21.01
CA ARG A 233 23.01 -38.56 -22.04
C ARG A 233 23.18 -37.13 -21.55
N LEU A 234 22.18 -36.59 -20.84
CA LEU A 234 22.24 -35.23 -20.27
C LEU A 234 23.36 -35.11 -19.23
N GLU A 235 23.57 -36.14 -18.42
CA GLU A 235 24.64 -36.17 -17.43
C GLU A 235 26.03 -36.24 -18.09
N GLN A 236 26.16 -36.98 -19.20
CA GLN A 236 27.37 -36.97 -20.02
C GLN A 236 27.66 -35.59 -20.63
N GLU A 237 26.66 -34.91 -21.20
CA GLU A 237 26.83 -33.58 -21.80
C GLU A 237 27.27 -32.52 -20.78
N ILE A 238 26.70 -32.53 -19.57
CA ILE A 238 27.09 -31.61 -18.49
C ILE A 238 28.55 -31.85 -18.07
N SER A 239 28.97 -33.12 -17.99
CA SER A 239 30.36 -33.45 -17.65
C SER A 239 31.35 -33.00 -18.73
N ALA A 240 30.98 -33.12 -20.00
CA ALA A 240 31.79 -32.70 -21.14
C ALA A 240 31.95 -31.17 -21.19
N LEU A 241 30.86 -30.42 -20.99
CA LEU A 241 30.91 -28.95 -20.95
C LEU A 241 31.79 -28.43 -19.80
N LYS A 242 31.73 -29.09 -18.64
CA LYS A 242 32.53 -28.71 -17.47
C LYS A 242 34.03 -28.90 -17.71
N ASN A 243 34.42 -29.92 -18.47
CA ASN A 243 35.82 -30.15 -18.84
C ASN A 243 36.29 -29.13 -19.90
N GLN A 244 35.44 -28.79 -20.88
CA GLN A 244 35.75 -27.74 -21.86
C GLN A 244 35.98 -26.36 -21.21
N LEU A 245 35.19 -26.02 -20.18
CA LEU A 245 35.39 -24.77 -19.41
C LEU A 245 36.68 -24.75 -18.58
N ARG A 246 37.21 -25.93 -18.21
CA ARG A 246 38.47 -26.05 -17.48
C ARG A 246 39.67 -25.94 -18.41
N ASP A 247 39.56 -26.45 -19.63
CA ASP A 247 40.61 -26.40 -20.66
C ASP A 247 40.71 -25.02 -21.33
N LEU A 248 39.65 -24.22 -21.33
CA LEU A 248 39.66 -22.81 -21.77
C LEU A 248 40.31 -21.84 -20.78
N LYS A 249 40.85 -22.34 -19.66
CA LYS A 249 41.54 -21.54 -18.65
C LYS A 249 43.01 -21.95 -18.51
N PRO A 250 43.81 -21.74 -19.57
CA PRO A 250 45.08 -21.04 -19.33
C PRO A 250 45.49 -20.14 -20.52
N SER A 251 45.59 -18.83 -20.29
CA SER A 251 46.63 -17.93 -20.82
C SER A 251 46.20 -16.47 -20.66
N VAL A 252 46.28 -15.97 -19.44
CA VAL A 252 46.69 -14.58 -19.23
C VAL A 252 48.05 -14.68 -18.58
N SER A 253 49.04 -14.80 -19.44
CA SER A 253 50.46 -14.76 -19.09
C SER A 253 50.74 -13.43 -18.40
N VAL A 254 51.02 -13.52 -17.10
CA VAL A 254 51.56 -12.42 -16.30
C VAL A 254 52.99 -12.18 -16.78
N ALA A 255 53.14 -11.26 -17.73
CA ALA A 255 54.43 -10.68 -18.04
C ALA A 255 54.81 -9.76 -16.86
N GLN A 256 55.86 -10.14 -16.14
CA GLN A 256 56.52 -9.28 -15.16
C GLN A 256 57.14 -8.07 -15.88
N PRO A 257 56.81 -6.82 -15.51
CA PRO A 257 57.66 -5.69 -15.86
C PRO A 257 58.70 -5.50 -14.76
N VAL A 258 59.91 -5.24 -15.25
CA VAL A 258 61.13 -4.92 -14.52
C VAL A 258 60.89 -3.74 -13.56
N LYS A 259 61.39 -3.91 -12.33
CA LYS A 259 61.42 -2.90 -11.27
C LYS A 259 62.37 -1.76 -11.67
N GLN A 260 61.85 -0.75 -12.35
CA GLN A 260 62.44 0.59 -12.41
C GLN A 260 61.63 1.49 -11.47
N GLU A 261 62.29 2.10 -10.50
CA GLU A 261 61.74 3.19 -9.68
C GLU A 261 61.54 4.43 -10.56
N GLU A 262 60.50 4.42 -11.37
CA GLU A 262 59.94 5.66 -11.92
C GLU A 262 59.09 6.30 -10.83
N ARG A 263 59.48 7.53 -10.46
CA ARG A 263 58.68 8.37 -9.56
C ARG A 263 57.29 8.50 -10.17
N PRO A 264 56.21 8.32 -9.38
CA PRO A 264 54.85 8.44 -9.89
C PRO A 264 54.70 9.82 -10.53
N VAL A 265 54.48 9.82 -11.84
CA VAL A 265 54.01 11.01 -12.55
C VAL A 265 52.63 11.30 -12.00
N GLU A 266 52.51 12.34 -11.19
CA GLU A 266 51.23 12.89 -10.74
C GLU A 266 50.48 13.36 -11.99
N VAL A 267 49.62 12.48 -12.52
CA VAL A 267 48.65 12.86 -13.54
C VAL A 267 47.59 13.69 -12.83
N ASP A 268 47.67 15.01 -13.00
CA ASP A 268 46.66 15.97 -12.54
C ASP A 268 45.35 15.73 -13.31
N PHE A 269 44.57 14.75 -12.85
CA PHE A 269 43.20 14.53 -13.30
C PHE A 269 42.34 15.66 -12.76
N LYS A 270 42.26 16.75 -13.52
CA LYS A 270 41.23 17.77 -13.34
C LYS A 270 39.88 17.15 -13.67
N LEU A 271 39.22 16.58 -12.66
CA LEU A 271 37.83 16.14 -12.80
C LEU A 271 37.01 17.35 -13.28
N PRO A 272 36.16 17.20 -14.31
CA PRO A 272 35.25 18.25 -14.71
C PRO A 272 34.42 18.67 -13.48
N PRO A 273 34.23 19.99 -13.25
CA PRO A 273 33.50 20.48 -12.10
C PRO A 273 32.10 19.88 -12.09
N LYS A 274 31.77 19.18 -10.99
CA LYS A 274 30.43 18.61 -10.78
C LYS A 274 29.40 19.73 -10.98
N PRO A 275 28.38 19.54 -11.83
CA PRO A 275 27.36 20.56 -12.05
C PRO A 275 26.76 20.99 -10.72
N ALA A 276 26.61 22.30 -10.53
CA ALA A 276 26.08 22.86 -9.29
C ALA A 276 24.67 22.32 -9.06
N GLU A 277 24.51 21.51 -8.01
CA GLU A 277 23.20 20.99 -7.61
C GLU A 277 22.32 22.16 -7.16
N THR A 278 21.14 22.30 -7.75
CA THR A 278 20.19 23.33 -7.33
C THR A 278 19.48 22.84 -6.07
N VAL A 279 19.70 23.55 -4.96
CA VAL A 279 19.16 23.20 -3.65
C VAL A 279 18.25 24.29 -3.12
N PHE A 280 17.24 23.91 -2.36
CA PHE A 280 16.36 24.83 -1.64
C PHE A 280 15.88 24.20 -0.33
N PHE A 281 15.29 25.02 0.53
CA PHE A 281 14.84 24.63 1.86
C PHE A 281 13.33 24.80 1.97
N MET A 282 12.70 23.91 2.74
CA MET A 282 11.27 23.92 3.01
C MET A 282 11.03 23.84 4.52
N ALA A 283 9.91 24.43 4.94
CA ALA A 283 9.43 24.41 6.32
C ALA A 283 8.58 23.16 6.60
N THR A 284 7.66 23.28 7.56
CA THR A 284 6.69 22.26 7.95
C THR A 284 5.86 21.79 6.75
N PRO A 285 5.62 20.47 6.60
CA PRO A 285 4.70 19.95 5.59
C PRO A 285 3.27 20.48 5.83
N SER A 286 2.56 20.81 4.75
CA SER A 286 1.23 21.43 4.78
C SER A 286 0.08 20.43 4.99
N GLY A 287 0.37 19.13 5.07
CA GLY A 287 -0.61 18.05 5.24
C GLY A 287 0.03 16.68 5.06
N GLU A 288 -0.78 15.61 4.96
CA GLU A 288 -0.27 14.26 4.71
C GLU A 288 0.44 14.20 3.35
N LYS A 289 1.78 14.22 3.39
CA LYS A 289 2.68 14.03 2.23
C LYS A 289 2.79 15.22 1.26
N SER A 290 2.62 16.46 1.71
CA SER A 290 2.84 17.63 0.83
C SER A 290 3.59 18.78 1.50
N PHE A 291 4.29 19.56 0.68
CA PHE A 291 4.86 20.85 1.06
C PHE A 291 4.36 21.93 0.12
N ASP A 292 4.02 23.10 0.69
CA ASP A 292 3.57 24.25 -0.07
C ASP A 292 4.77 24.99 -0.69
N VAL A 293 4.68 25.35 -1.97
CA VAL A 293 5.75 26.09 -2.67
C VAL A 293 5.95 27.48 -2.06
N SER A 294 4.94 28.06 -1.41
CA SER A 294 5.06 29.34 -0.69
C SER A 294 6.03 29.27 0.50
N ALA A 295 6.28 28.09 1.06
CA ALA A 295 7.23 27.86 2.14
C ALA A 295 8.67 27.62 1.65
N LYS A 296 8.92 27.69 0.34
CA LYS A 296 10.24 27.52 -0.27
C LYS A 296 11.15 28.71 0.05
N SER A 297 12.38 28.42 0.44
CA SER A 297 13.46 29.40 0.59
C SER A 297 14.74 28.88 -0.07
N ASP A 298 15.42 29.72 -0.84
CA ASP A 298 16.72 29.34 -1.43
C ASP A 298 17.87 29.38 -0.41
N GLN A 299 17.61 29.97 0.77
CA GLN A 299 18.55 30.03 1.89
C GLN A 299 18.01 29.31 3.12
N PHE A 300 18.90 28.70 3.88
CA PHE A 300 18.56 28.10 5.17
C PHE A 300 18.16 29.20 6.15
N ARG A 301 16.94 29.10 6.68
CA ARG A 301 16.41 30.00 7.73
C ARG A 301 16.34 29.22 9.03
N ALA A 302 17.10 29.67 10.03
CA ALA A 302 17.04 29.11 11.38
C ALA A 302 15.58 29.06 11.87
N THR A 303 15.25 28.02 12.63
CA THR A 303 13.92 27.67 13.16
C THR A 303 12.80 27.41 12.15
N GLN A 304 12.95 27.83 10.89
CA GLN A 304 11.91 27.68 9.86
C GLN A 304 12.24 26.58 8.84
N SER A 305 13.51 26.37 8.51
CA SER A 305 13.94 25.38 7.53
C SER A 305 14.14 24.02 8.20
N LEU A 306 13.27 23.07 7.87
CA LEU A 306 13.31 21.70 8.41
C LEU A 306 13.81 20.68 7.39
N TYR A 307 13.69 21.00 6.09
CA TYR A 307 14.01 20.08 5.00
C TYR A 307 14.89 20.76 3.97
N LYS A 308 15.87 20.00 3.46
CA LYS A 308 16.68 20.40 2.32
C LYS A 308 16.29 19.55 1.10
N PHE A 309 15.94 20.22 0.02
CA PHE A 309 15.60 19.64 -1.26
C PHE A 309 16.76 19.80 -2.23
N THR A 310 16.97 18.79 -3.07
CA THR A 310 17.94 18.80 -4.17
C THR A 310 17.19 18.42 -5.44
N LEU A 311 17.16 19.33 -6.42
CA LEU A 311 16.50 19.06 -7.70
C LEU A 311 17.23 17.95 -8.46
N THR A 312 16.48 16.92 -8.84
CA THR A 312 16.93 15.81 -9.69
C THR A 312 16.35 15.89 -11.10
N GLY A 313 15.38 16.79 -11.31
CA GLY A 313 14.79 17.17 -12.60
C GLY A 313 13.99 18.48 -12.45
N GLU A 314 13.28 18.91 -13.49
CA GLU A 314 12.50 20.16 -13.45
C GLU A 314 11.37 20.13 -12.40
N GLU A 315 10.71 18.98 -12.28
CA GLU A 315 9.58 18.78 -11.35
C GLU A 315 9.86 17.67 -10.33
N LYS A 316 11.11 17.21 -10.21
CA LYS A 316 11.49 16.11 -9.32
C LYS A 316 12.62 16.55 -8.40
N ALA A 317 12.49 16.20 -7.14
CA ALA A 317 13.48 16.49 -6.12
C ALA A 317 13.67 15.31 -5.17
N SER A 318 14.89 15.14 -4.68
CA SER A 318 15.14 14.37 -3.46
C SER A 318 15.19 15.31 -2.26
N PHE A 319 14.82 14.82 -1.08
CA PHE A 319 14.86 15.64 0.13
C PHE A 319 15.39 14.87 1.34
N VAL A 320 15.99 15.62 2.26
CA VAL A 320 16.51 15.13 3.54
C VAL A 320 16.04 16.04 4.67
N PHE A 321 15.91 15.48 5.87
CA PHE A 321 15.68 16.30 7.07
C PHE A 321 16.96 17.05 7.42
N GLN A 322 16.87 18.37 7.54
CA GLN A 322 17.98 19.25 7.91
C GLN A 322 17.42 20.50 8.59
N SER A 323 17.70 20.63 9.89
CA SER A 323 17.26 21.73 10.74
C SER A 323 18.35 22.13 11.72
N ASP A 324 18.17 23.28 12.38
CA ASP A 324 18.92 23.69 13.57
C ASP A 324 18.41 22.99 14.84
N ASP A 325 19.11 23.19 15.96
CA ASP A 325 18.80 22.57 17.25
C ASP A 325 17.37 22.85 17.73
N THR A 326 16.85 24.05 17.45
CA THR A 326 15.48 24.43 17.81
C THR A 326 14.47 23.64 17.00
N GLY A 327 14.61 23.60 15.67
CA GLY A 327 13.69 22.83 14.84
C GLY A 327 13.83 21.32 15.02
N ILE A 328 15.00 20.79 15.42
CA ILE A 328 15.15 19.40 15.86
C ILE A 328 14.30 19.14 17.10
N ARG A 329 14.44 19.98 18.13
CA ARG A 329 13.66 19.86 19.37
C ARG A 329 12.16 19.92 19.11
N ASP A 330 11.71 20.86 18.28
CA ASP A 330 10.29 21.02 17.95
C ASP A 330 9.78 19.80 17.16
N SER A 331 10.59 19.28 16.24
CA SER A 331 10.27 18.08 15.47
C SER A 331 10.15 16.82 16.33
N VAL A 332 11.02 16.68 17.32
CA VAL A 332 10.99 15.56 18.27
C VAL A 332 9.81 15.65 19.24
N ASN A 333 9.43 16.87 19.65
CA ASN A 333 8.29 17.11 20.54
C ASN A 333 6.94 16.94 19.85
N SER A 334 6.88 17.14 18.52
CA SER A 334 5.64 17.03 17.74
C SER A 334 5.88 16.31 16.41
N PRO A 335 6.27 15.02 16.44
CA PRO A 335 6.65 14.28 15.24
C PRO A 335 5.49 14.12 14.26
N HIS A 336 4.25 14.00 14.76
CA HIS A 336 3.04 13.93 13.96
C HIS A 336 2.82 15.16 13.05
N ILE A 337 3.37 16.32 13.42
CA ILE A 337 3.29 17.56 12.64
C ILE A 337 4.49 17.66 11.69
N TYR A 338 5.70 17.48 12.24
CA TYR A 338 6.92 17.86 11.53
C TYR A 338 7.57 16.71 10.76
N ILE A 339 7.38 15.46 11.18
CA ILE A 339 8.14 14.29 10.74
C ILE A 339 7.24 13.27 10.03
N ASP A 340 6.25 12.73 10.75
CA ASP A 340 5.43 11.59 10.30
C ASP A 340 4.73 11.80 8.95
N PRO A 341 4.33 13.03 8.54
CA PRO A 341 3.72 13.23 7.22
C PRO A 341 4.64 12.85 6.05
N VAL A 342 5.95 12.97 6.21
CA VAL A 342 6.92 12.92 5.09
C VAL A 342 8.15 12.05 5.36
N CYS A 343 8.34 11.58 6.59
CA CYS A 343 9.44 10.73 7.01
C CYS A 343 8.95 9.43 7.68
N GLU A 344 9.81 8.42 7.67
CA GLU A 344 9.60 7.14 8.33
C GLU A 344 10.78 6.85 9.29
N PRO A 345 10.56 6.86 10.61
CA PRO A 345 11.63 6.65 11.57
C PRO A 345 12.08 5.18 11.59
N GLN A 346 13.39 4.95 11.57
CA GLN A 346 14.02 3.62 11.61
C GLN A 346 14.31 3.14 13.04
N ASN A 347 14.12 4.01 14.04
CA ASN A 347 14.24 3.68 15.45
C ASN A 347 13.11 4.32 16.27
N ALA A 348 12.95 3.85 17.51
CA ALA A 348 11.98 4.41 18.44
C ALA A 348 12.22 5.92 18.65
N LEU A 349 11.13 6.67 18.82
CA LEU A 349 11.18 8.11 19.10
C LEU A 349 12.00 8.35 20.37
N ASN A 350 13.07 9.15 20.24
CA ASN A 350 13.87 9.60 21.36
C ASN A 350 13.59 11.08 21.60
N GLN A 351 12.85 11.40 22.68
CA GLN A 351 12.50 12.78 23.02
C GLN A 351 13.71 13.67 23.34
N ASN A 352 14.87 13.07 23.61
CA ASN A 352 16.11 13.78 23.92
C ASN A 352 17.12 13.74 22.75
N ALA A 353 16.68 13.38 21.54
CA ALA A 353 17.55 13.34 20.38
C ALA A 353 18.13 14.73 20.10
N LYS A 354 19.45 14.79 19.93
CA LYS A 354 20.16 16.01 19.57
C LYS A 354 20.30 16.15 18.06
N ARG A 355 20.07 15.06 17.33
CA ARG A 355 20.19 15.01 15.89
C ARG A 355 19.12 14.10 15.30
N ILE A 356 18.63 14.49 14.13
CA ILE A 356 17.83 13.63 13.26
C ILE A 356 18.65 13.45 11.98
N THR A 357 19.15 12.23 11.76
CA THR A 357 19.97 11.92 10.59
C THR A 357 19.11 11.21 9.54
N THR A 358 19.15 11.68 8.30
CA THR A 358 18.47 11.00 7.20
C THR A 358 19.34 9.84 6.70
N VAL A 359 18.83 8.61 6.82
CA VAL A 359 19.48 7.38 6.35
C VAL A 359 19.23 7.19 4.85
N LEU A 360 18.00 7.44 4.41
CA LEU A 360 17.61 7.36 3.00
C LEU A 360 16.81 8.62 2.63
N ALA A 361 17.26 9.32 1.59
CA ALA A 361 16.56 10.51 1.10
C ALA A 361 15.16 10.16 0.59
N GLY A 362 14.20 11.04 0.87
CA GLY A 362 12.86 10.97 0.29
C GLY A 362 12.85 11.49 -1.14
N SER A 363 11.75 11.25 -1.85
CA SER A 363 11.51 11.78 -3.19
C SER A 363 10.19 12.54 -3.25
N ALA A 364 10.18 13.64 -3.98
CA ALA A 364 9.02 14.49 -4.18
C ALA A 364 8.90 14.91 -5.64
N GLU A 365 7.65 15.10 -6.06
CA GLU A 365 7.28 15.58 -7.39
C GLU A 365 6.45 16.86 -7.25
N LYS A 366 6.78 17.89 -8.02
CA LYS A 366 6.01 19.12 -8.06
C LYS A 366 4.74 18.88 -8.85
N ARG A 367 3.58 19.12 -8.23
CA ARG A 367 2.28 19.09 -8.89
C ARG A 367 1.53 20.36 -8.49
N ASN A 368 1.24 21.22 -9.48
CA ASN A 368 0.72 22.57 -9.25
C ASN A 368 1.68 23.36 -8.33
N ASP A 369 1.14 24.01 -7.29
CA ASP A 369 1.90 24.80 -6.32
C ASP A 369 2.29 24.00 -5.06
N LYS A 370 2.39 22.68 -5.17
CA LYS A 370 2.80 21.81 -4.06
C LYS A 370 3.85 20.79 -4.48
N TRP A 371 4.78 20.52 -3.58
CA TRP A 371 5.68 19.36 -3.68
C TRP A 371 5.01 18.17 -2.99
N ILE A 372 4.64 17.17 -3.77
CA ILE A 372 3.98 15.95 -3.28
C ILE A 372 5.04 14.89 -3.01
N VAL A 373 5.07 14.34 -1.81
CA VAL A 373 6.01 13.29 -1.42
C VAL A 373 5.60 11.97 -2.06
N ILE A 374 6.46 11.44 -2.92
CA ILE A 374 6.31 10.15 -3.58
C ILE A 374 6.88 9.04 -2.69
N THR A 375 8.05 9.27 -2.09
CA THR A 375 8.69 8.32 -1.15
C THR A 375 9.11 9.07 0.11
N LYS A 376 8.70 8.56 1.28
CA LYS A 376 9.10 9.13 2.57
C LYS A 376 10.61 8.97 2.79
N ALA A 377 11.23 9.97 3.41
CA ALA A 377 12.63 9.85 3.82
C ALA A 377 12.75 8.94 5.05
N GLN A 378 13.77 8.08 5.10
CA GLN A 378 14.03 7.27 6.29
C GLN A 378 14.98 8.02 7.22
N ILE A 379 14.57 8.20 8.47
CA ILE A 379 15.34 8.97 9.45
C ILE A 379 15.70 8.13 10.67
N LYS A 380 16.70 8.60 11.42
CA LYS A 380 17.09 8.05 12.69
C LYS A 380 17.28 9.16 13.72
N TYR A 381 16.73 8.97 14.91
CA TYR A 381 16.94 9.84 16.07
C TYR A 381 18.26 9.47 16.77
N GLU A 382 19.15 10.44 16.98
CA GLU A 382 20.47 10.27 17.60
C GLU A 382 20.70 11.18 18.82
#